data_AF-A0A533X2D8-F1
#
_entry.id   AF-A0A533X2D8-F1
#
_cell.length_a   1.000
_cell.length_b   1.000
_cell.length_c   1.000
_cell.angle_alpha   90.00
_cell.angle_beta   90.00
_cell.angle_gamma   90.00
#
_symmetry.space_group_name_H-M   'P 1'
#
loop_
_entity.id
_entity.type
_entity.pdbx_description
1 polymer ?
#
loop_
_entity_poly.entity_id
_entity_poly.type
_entity_poly.pdbx_seq_one_letter_code
_entity_poly.pdbx_strand_id
1 'polypeptide(L)'
;MGRTIPSFRMAETREIEEWKPFRRALPRRERAAFDELLRGAKLYASASSAAVRTSRFEGMFIALLFHHQKMLAEIEEVVAGLKRQ
;
A
#
# COMPACT_ATOMS: atom_id res chain seq x y z
N MET A 1 -17.86 24.44 -4.30
CA MET A 1 -16.50 25.02 -4.34
C MET A 1 -15.50 23.90 -4.12
N GLY A 2 -14.59 23.69 -5.09
CA GLY A 2 -13.59 22.63 -5.02
C GLY A 2 -12.61 22.88 -3.86
N ARG A 3 -12.20 21.81 -3.17
CA ARG A 3 -11.20 21.91 -2.12
C ARG A 3 -9.89 22.42 -2.73
N THR A 4 -9.36 23.53 -2.24
CA THR A 4 -8.06 24.07 -2.65
C THR A 4 -6.91 23.11 -2.30
N ILE A 5 -7.11 22.27 -1.28
CA ILE A 5 -6.18 21.21 -0.86
C ILE A 5 -6.81 19.84 -1.10
N PRO A 6 -6.18 18.94 -1.88
CA PRO A 6 -6.70 17.59 -2.10
C PRO A 6 -6.71 16.81 -0.78
N SER A 7 -7.68 15.90 -0.61
CA SER A 7 -7.64 14.97 0.52
C SER A 7 -6.45 14.02 0.37
N PHE A 8 -5.99 13.43 1.49
CA PHE A 8 -4.92 12.43 1.46
C PHE A 8 -5.20 11.33 0.42
N ARG A 9 -6.43 10.79 0.39
CA ARG A 9 -6.84 9.77 -0.59
C ARG A 9 -6.70 10.23 -2.04
N MET A 10 -7.03 11.49 -2.34
CA MET A 10 -6.85 12.03 -3.69
C MET A 10 -5.36 12.19 -4.02
N ALA A 11 -4.57 12.67 -3.06
CA ALA A 11 -3.12 12.83 -3.22
C ALA A 11 -2.42 11.48 -3.39
N GLU A 12 -2.81 10.47 -2.63
CA GLU A 12 -2.35 9.08 -2.70
C GLU A 12 -2.75 8.42 -4.02
N THR A 13 -3.99 8.63 -4.50
CA THR A 13 -4.39 8.11 -5.82
C THR A 13 -3.51 8.71 -6.92
N ARG A 14 -3.20 10.01 -6.86
CA ARG A 14 -2.26 10.63 -7.81
C ARG A 14 -0.86 10.04 -7.68
N GLU A 15 -0.37 9.84 -6.47
CA GLU A 15 0.93 9.21 -6.23
C GLU A 15 0.99 7.82 -6.87
N ILE A 16 -0.02 6.97 -6.62
CA ILE A 16 -0.15 5.63 -7.23
C ILE A 16 -0.10 5.66 -8.76
N GLU A 17 -0.70 6.68 -9.38
CA GLU A 17 -0.70 6.83 -10.84
C GLU A 17 0.70 7.12 -11.40
N GLU A 18 1.55 7.83 -10.65
CA GLU A 18 2.96 8.07 -11.02
C GLU A 18 3.79 6.78 -11.04
N TRP A 19 3.31 5.70 -10.42
CA TRP A 19 3.97 4.38 -10.44
C TRP A 19 3.60 3.52 -11.66
N LYS A 20 2.77 4.03 -12.59
CA LYS A 20 2.44 3.33 -13.83
C LYS A 20 3.66 2.94 -14.69
N PRO A 21 4.71 3.76 -14.84
CA PRO A 21 5.92 3.36 -15.58
C PRO A 21 6.63 2.16 -14.94
N PHE A 22 6.73 2.12 -13.61
CA PHE A 22 7.28 0.97 -12.87
C PHE A 22 6.48 -0.29 -13.17
N ARG A 23 5.15 -0.21 -13.05
CA ARG A 23 4.24 -1.31 -13.39
C ARG A 23 4.42 -1.79 -14.84
N ARG A 24 4.61 -0.87 -15.79
CA ARG A 24 4.80 -1.22 -17.22
C ARG A 24 6.13 -1.93 -17.47
N ALA A 25 7.16 -1.57 -16.72
CA ALA A 25 8.48 -2.22 -16.80
C ALA A 25 8.47 -3.66 -16.26
N LEU A 26 7.54 -4.00 -15.37
CA LEU A 26 7.40 -5.37 -14.85
C LEU A 26 6.90 -6.37 -15.92
N PRO A 27 7.38 -7.64 -15.87
CA PRO A 27 6.79 -8.76 -16.61
C PRO A 27 5.29 -8.87 -16.36
N ARG A 28 4.52 -9.29 -17.38
CA ARG A 28 3.06 -9.40 -17.29
C ARG A 28 2.58 -10.17 -16.06
N ARG A 29 3.28 -11.26 -15.69
CA ARG A 29 2.97 -12.11 -14.53
C ARG A 29 3.13 -11.39 -13.17
N GLU A 30 4.02 -10.40 -13.08
CA GLU A 30 4.36 -9.69 -11.84
C GLU A 30 3.51 -8.43 -11.62
N ARG A 31 2.86 -7.93 -12.67
CA ARG A 31 1.99 -6.75 -12.58
C ARG A 31 0.84 -6.93 -11.60
N ALA A 32 0.29 -8.14 -11.50
CA ALA A 32 -0.77 -8.45 -10.55
C ALA A 32 -0.29 -8.34 -9.10
N ALA A 33 0.93 -8.80 -8.80
CA ALA A 33 1.54 -8.67 -7.47
C ALA A 33 1.80 -7.19 -7.12
N PHE A 34 2.23 -6.40 -8.10
CA PHE A 34 2.40 -4.96 -7.90
C PHE A 34 1.07 -4.22 -7.69
N ASP A 35 0.01 -4.61 -8.41
CA ASP A 35 -1.33 -4.07 -8.20
C ASP A 35 -1.87 -4.40 -6.80
N GLU A 36 -1.58 -5.61 -6.30
CA GLU A 36 -1.95 -6.01 -4.93
C GLU A 36 -1.17 -5.24 -3.86
N LEU A 37 0.15 -5.07 -4.05
CA LEU A 37 0.97 -4.20 -3.21
C LEU A 37 0.30 -2.84 -3.03
N LEU A 38 -0.06 -2.16 -4.14
CA LEU A 38 -0.67 -0.83 -4.11
C LEU A 38 -2.09 -0.80 -3.52
N ARG A 39 -2.82 -1.93 -3.46
CA ARG A 39 -4.09 -2.01 -2.71
C ARG A 39 -3.86 -1.92 -1.21
N GLY A 40 -2.76 -2.49 -0.71
CA GLY A 40 -2.35 -2.40 0.69
C GLY A 40 -2.24 -0.96 1.18
N ALA A 41 -1.70 -0.04 0.36
CA ALA A 41 -1.63 1.38 0.70
C ALA A 41 -3.02 1.98 0.95
N LYS A 42 -3.97 1.74 0.03
CA LYS A 42 -5.33 2.29 0.10
C LYS A 42 -6.10 1.83 1.34
N LEU A 43 -5.82 0.61 1.84
CA LEU A 43 -6.45 0.06 3.03
C LEU A 43 -6.16 0.93 4.28
N TYR A 44 -4.94 1.48 4.37
CA TYR A 44 -4.49 2.28 5.51
C TYR A 44 -4.43 3.78 5.20
N ALA A 45 -5.14 4.25 4.18
CA ALA A 45 -5.17 5.66 3.79
C ALA A 45 -5.65 6.59 4.94
N SER A 46 -6.58 6.11 5.79
CA SER A 46 -7.01 6.87 6.97
C SER A 46 -5.89 7.04 7.99
N ALA A 47 -5.16 5.97 8.30
CA ALA A 47 -4.04 6.00 9.25
C ALA A 47 -2.90 6.87 8.70
N SER A 48 -2.61 6.73 7.41
CA SER A 48 -1.61 7.54 6.70
C SER A 48 -1.97 9.03 6.71
N SER A 49 -3.26 9.37 6.53
CA SER A 49 -3.76 10.75 6.63
C SER A 49 -3.62 11.32 8.04
N ALA A 50 -3.69 10.49 9.08
CA ALA A 50 -3.58 10.91 10.48
C ALA A 50 -2.13 11.16 10.92
N ALA A 51 -1.13 10.69 10.17
CA ALA A 51 0.29 10.84 10.50
C ALA A 51 0.84 12.27 10.29
N VAL A 52 0.05 13.19 9.72
CA VAL A 52 0.39 14.61 9.47
C VAL A 52 1.77 14.77 8.83
N ARG A 53 2.10 13.88 7.88
CA ARG A 53 3.35 13.94 7.12
C ARG A 53 3.23 14.91 5.95
N THR A 54 4.32 15.63 5.67
CA THR A 54 4.40 16.55 4.52
C THR A 54 4.50 15.79 3.20
N SER A 55 5.14 14.62 3.23
CA SER A 55 5.23 13.73 2.08
C SER A 55 4.09 12.70 2.10
N ARG A 56 3.24 12.74 1.07
CA ARG A 56 2.24 11.70 0.81
C ARG A 56 2.85 10.32 0.58
N PHE A 57 4.06 10.28 0.02
CA PHE A 57 4.77 9.04 -0.25
C PHE A 57 5.17 8.31 1.04
N GLU A 58 5.56 9.04 2.09
CA GLU A 58 5.91 8.44 3.37
C GLU A 58 4.72 7.70 4.01
N GLY A 59 3.55 8.33 4.04
CA GLY A 59 2.33 7.71 4.57
C GLY A 59 1.96 6.45 3.76
N MET A 60 1.98 6.56 2.43
CA MET A 60 1.74 5.44 1.53
C MET A 60 2.73 4.29 1.79
N PHE A 61 4.03 4.59 1.95
CA PHE A 61 5.06 3.57 2.13
C PHE A 61 4.95 2.86 3.48
N ILE A 62 4.67 3.59 4.56
CA ILE A 62 4.39 2.98 5.87
C ILE A 62 3.17 2.07 5.81
N ALA A 63 2.10 2.48 5.10
CA ALA A 63 0.94 1.63 4.87
C ALA A 63 1.28 0.33 4.13
N LEU A 64 2.10 0.40 3.08
CA LEU A 64 2.57 -0.78 2.34
C LEU A 64 3.37 -1.71 3.25
N LEU A 65 4.33 -1.19 4.01
CA LEU A 65 5.15 -1.97 4.94
C LEU A 65 4.29 -2.63 6.02
N PHE A 66 3.37 -1.87 6.61
CA PHE A 66 2.46 -2.38 7.63
C PHE A 66 1.56 -3.50 7.10
N HIS A 67 1.04 -3.35 5.88
CA HIS A 67 0.26 -4.40 5.21
C HIS A 67 1.06 -5.71 5.10
N HIS A 68 2.32 -5.62 4.65
CA HIS A 68 3.18 -6.79 4.50
C HIS A 68 3.60 -7.40 5.83
N GLN A 69 3.87 -6.58 6.85
CA GLN A 69 4.14 -7.07 8.21
C GLN A 69 2.97 -7.89 8.75
N LYS A 70 1.73 -7.45 8.51
CA LYS A 70 0.53 -8.21 8.88
C LYS A 70 0.43 -9.54 8.14
N MET A 71 0.63 -9.53 6.81
CA MET A 71 0.57 -10.74 6.00
C MET A 71 1.63 -11.76 6.44
N LEU A 72 2.85 -11.31 6.74
CA LEU A 72 3.93 -12.17 7.24
C LEU A 72 3.55 -12.82 8.58
N ALA A 73 3.02 -12.05 9.53
CA ALA A 73 2.57 -12.58 10.81
C ALA A 73 1.46 -13.63 10.64
N GLU A 74 0.49 -13.38 9.76
CA GLU A 74 -0.60 -14.33 9.45
C GLU A 74 -0.06 -15.62 8.83
N ILE A 75 0.92 -15.53 7.91
CA ILE A 75 1.56 -16.69 7.31
C ILE A 75 2.36 -17.49 8.35
N GLU A 76 3.10 -16.81 9.25
CA GLU A 76 3.86 -17.44 10.32
C GLU A 76 2.96 -18.24 11.27
N GLU A 77 1.80 -17.67 11.63
CA GLU A 77 0.79 -18.36 12.47
C GLU A 77 0.26 -19.63 11.79
N VAL A 78 -0.09 -19.54 10.50
CA VAL A 78 -0.58 -20.70 9.71
C VAL A 78 0.49 -21.78 9.62
N VAL A 79 1.74 -21.41 9.30
CA VAL A 79 2.85 -22.36 9.20
C VAL A 79 3.13 -23.02 10.55
N ALA A 80 3.09 -22.26 11.64
CA ALA A 80 3.24 -22.81 12.99
C ALA A 80 2.10 -23.77 13.34
N GLY A 81 0.87 -23.50 12.89
CA GLY A 81 -0.28 -24.38 13.04
C GLY A 81 -0.15 -25.71 12.29
N LEU A 82 0.36 -25.68 11.06
CA LEU A 82 0.57 -26.88 10.23
C LEU A 82 1.67 -27.78 10.80
N LYS A 83 2.74 -27.20 11.36
CA LYS A 83 3.83 -27.98 11.99
C LYS A 83 3.43 -28.69 13.29
N ARG A 84 2.29 -28.33 13.89
CA ARG A 84 1.77 -28.94 15.12
C ARG A 84 0.86 -30.15 14.87
N GLN A 85 0.54 -30.44 13.60
CA GLN A 85 -0.23 -31.60 13.16
C GLN A 85 0.71 -32.68 12.61
#